data_AF-A0A3M7TSJ8-F1
#
_entry.id   AF-A0A3M7TSJ8-F1
#
_cell.length_a   1.000
_cell.length_b   1.000
_cell.length_c   1.000
_cell.angle_alpha   90.00
_cell.angle_beta   90.00
_cell.angle_gamma   90.00
#
_symmetry.space_group_name_H-M   'P 1'
#
loop_
_entity.id
_entity.type
_entity.pdbx_description
1 polymer ?
#
loop_
_entity_poly.entity_id
_entity_poly.type
_entity_poly.pdbx_seq_one_letter_code
_entity_poly.pdbx_strand_id
1 'polypeptide(L)'
;MFKTFPIGRVHRLRAGSTRTVPVLHRTLGQQRKNKNDSIKSYLEQHGYMPMWILMNVITFGNVSHLFTLQKESVQLEIIESLGLKSQPSIQKDLSIINTSRILQILSIYRNICAHNERFYLTKIKVPLDDIYMNFGKKLPNDVDVTLRRRLNSSQKKKRLNSRQGIYALIFIISLFMDSKELNIFIKEIKNEFDKLSQELNTIPISEIERSMGMNFDWYEMIRS
;
A
#
# COMPACT_ATOMS: atom_id res chain seq x y z
N MET A 1 17.08 14.03 15.66
CA MET A 1 18.52 14.10 15.36
C MET A 1 18.90 12.87 14.52
N PHE A 2 18.79 12.96 13.20
CA PHE A 2 19.04 11.81 12.30
C PHE A 2 20.55 11.63 12.15
N LYS A 3 21.11 10.64 12.86
CA LYS A 3 22.52 10.27 12.77
C LYS A 3 22.82 9.66 11.39
N THR A 4 23.94 10.09 10.84
CA THR A 4 24.59 9.59 9.63
C THR A 4 24.67 8.06 9.61
N PHE A 5 24.53 7.45 8.43
CA PHE A 5 24.71 6.01 8.22
C PHE A 5 26.20 5.64 8.31
N PRO A 6 26.67 4.88 9.33
CA PRO A 6 28.03 4.40 9.38
C PRO A 6 28.13 3.10 8.56
N ILE A 7 29.14 3.03 7.69
CA ILE A 7 29.52 1.82 6.97
C ILE A 7 30.41 0.99 7.91
N GLY A 8 29.86 -0.06 8.53
CA GLY A 8 30.66 -0.96 9.35
C GLY A 8 29.90 -1.95 10.23
N ARG A 9 29.70 -3.16 9.68
CA ARG A 9 29.53 -4.51 10.28
C ARG A 9 28.33 -5.23 9.68
N VAL A 10 28.66 -6.29 8.95
CA VAL A 10 27.72 -7.20 8.28
C VAL A 10 27.03 -8.05 9.35
N HIS A 11 25.87 -7.60 9.82
CA HIS A 11 24.88 -8.51 10.41
C HIS A 11 24.02 -9.10 9.30
N ARG A 12 23.77 -10.41 9.41
CA ARG A 12 23.09 -11.29 8.45
C ARG A 12 21.94 -10.57 7.74
N LEU A 13 22.20 -10.18 6.51
CA LEU A 13 21.29 -9.47 5.62
C LEU A 13 20.22 -10.44 5.09
N ARG A 14 18.94 -10.12 5.30
CA ARG A 14 17.82 -10.81 4.64
C ARG A 14 17.94 -10.60 3.12
N ALA A 15 17.69 -11.65 2.33
CA ALA A 15 17.95 -11.72 0.88
C ALA A 15 17.37 -10.59 -0.01
N GLY A 16 16.48 -9.74 0.52
CA GLY A 16 15.99 -8.54 -0.16
C GLY A 16 16.96 -7.34 -0.12
N SER A 17 17.78 -7.21 0.92
CA SER A 17 18.64 -6.02 1.11
C SER A 17 19.76 -5.91 0.08
N THR A 18 20.15 -7.02 -0.55
CA THR A 18 21.24 -7.12 -1.51
C THR A 18 20.97 -6.38 -2.81
N ARG A 19 19.71 -6.08 -3.15
CA ARG A 19 19.37 -5.36 -4.41
C ARG A 19 19.10 -3.87 -4.20
N THR A 20 18.56 -3.47 -3.06
CA THR A 20 18.10 -2.09 -2.86
C THR A 20 19.23 -1.12 -2.56
N VAL A 21 20.22 -1.52 -1.75
CA VAL A 21 21.39 -0.66 -1.48
C VAL A 21 22.16 -0.34 -2.78
N PRO A 22 22.44 -1.32 -3.67
CA PRO A 22 23.02 -1.03 -4.98
C PRO A 22 22.13 -0.18 -5.89
N VAL A 23 20.81 -0.37 -5.87
CA VAL A 23 19.86 0.46 -6.66
C VAL A 23 19.88 1.90 -6.17
N LEU A 24 19.85 2.13 -4.87
CA LEU A 24 19.99 3.47 -4.29
C LEU A 24 21.33 4.11 -4.67
N HIS A 25 22.43 3.36 -4.58
CA HIS A 25 23.75 3.83 -4.99
C HIS A 25 23.81 4.16 -6.49
N ARG A 26 23.12 3.38 -7.34
CA ARG A 26 23.01 3.64 -8.78
C ARG A 26 22.16 4.87 -9.06
N THR A 27 21.01 5.02 -8.40
CA THR A 27 20.15 6.20 -8.52
C THR A 27 20.91 7.46 -8.10
N LEU A 28 21.64 7.41 -6.99
CA LEU A 28 22.54 8.49 -6.56
C LEU A 28 23.62 8.79 -7.61
N GLY A 29 24.26 7.75 -8.15
CA GLY A 29 25.26 7.90 -9.22
C GLY A 29 24.69 8.49 -10.51
N GLN A 30 23.44 8.20 -10.85
CA GLN A 30 22.71 8.82 -11.97
C GLN A 30 22.40 10.29 -11.68
N GLN A 31 21.98 10.63 -10.46
CA GLN A 31 21.75 12.03 -10.10
C GLN A 31 23.03 12.88 -10.12
N ARG A 32 24.20 12.30 -9.83
CA ARG A 32 25.50 12.96 -10.02
C ARG A 32 25.81 13.30 -11.49
N LYS A 33 25.23 12.55 -12.44
CA LYS A 33 25.42 12.73 -13.88
C LYS A 33 24.32 13.58 -14.54
N ASN A 34 23.19 13.81 -13.85
CA ASN A 34 22.09 14.63 -14.35
C ASN A 34 22.38 16.13 -14.19
N LYS A 35 21.74 16.97 -15.02
CA LYS A 35 21.87 18.44 -15.06
C LYS A 35 21.25 19.19 -13.85
N ASN A 36 20.95 18.51 -12.75
CA ASN A 36 20.33 19.15 -11.59
C ASN A 36 21.42 19.74 -10.70
N ASP A 37 21.91 20.92 -11.09
CA ASP A 37 23.12 21.55 -10.55
C ASP A 37 23.08 21.72 -9.02
N SER A 38 21.90 21.93 -8.44
CA SER A 38 21.72 22.06 -6.98
C SER A 38 21.99 20.75 -6.23
N ILE A 39 21.54 19.61 -6.76
CA ILE A 39 21.75 18.29 -6.13
C ILE A 39 23.20 17.87 -6.28
N LYS A 40 23.79 18.16 -7.45
CA LYS A 40 25.19 17.91 -7.74
C LYS A 40 26.11 18.73 -6.82
N SER A 41 25.89 20.05 -6.74
CA SER A 41 26.64 20.95 -5.87
C SER A 41 26.56 20.52 -4.40
N TYR A 42 25.37 20.16 -3.92
CA TYR A 42 25.21 19.65 -2.55
C TYR A 42 26.01 18.35 -2.29
N LEU A 43 25.96 17.39 -3.23
CA LEU A 43 26.70 16.13 -3.13
C LEU A 43 28.22 16.34 -3.16
N GLU A 44 28.70 17.28 -4.00
CA GLU A 44 30.12 17.65 -4.10
C GLU A 44 30.60 18.37 -2.84
N GLN A 45 29.76 19.21 -2.23
CA GLN A 45 30.10 19.97 -1.02
C GLN A 45 30.05 19.13 0.26
N HIS A 46 29.07 18.23 0.41
CA HIS A 46 28.81 17.52 1.67
C HIS A 46 29.17 16.03 1.65
N GLY A 47 29.38 15.42 0.48
CA GLY A 47 29.74 13.99 0.38
C GLY A 47 28.63 13.00 0.72
N TYR A 48 27.44 13.47 1.14
CA TYR A 48 26.25 12.65 1.42
C TYR A 48 24.97 13.38 0.97
N MET A 49 23.85 12.64 0.90
CA MET A 49 22.54 13.20 0.58
C MET A 49 21.59 13.00 1.76
N PRO A 50 21.04 14.09 2.35
CA PRO A 50 19.97 14.02 3.32
C PRO A 50 18.78 13.21 2.82
N MET A 51 18.13 12.49 3.73
CA MET A 51 17.00 11.61 3.40
C MET A 51 15.86 12.35 2.70
N TRP A 52 15.56 13.58 3.09
CA TRP A 52 14.49 14.40 2.49
C TRP A 52 14.79 14.79 1.04
N ILE A 53 16.07 14.96 0.66
CA ILE A 53 16.47 15.15 -0.75
C ILE A 53 16.37 13.81 -1.50
N LEU A 54 16.81 12.72 -0.85
CA LEU A 54 16.77 11.38 -1.45
C LEU A 54 15.35 10.94 -1.81
N MET A 55 14.36 11.26 -0.96
CA MET A 55 12.95 10.95 -1.22
C MET A 55 12.44 11.55 -2.54
N ASN A 56 13.00 12.67 -2.99
CA ASN A 56 12.57 13.34 -4.24
C ASN A 56 13.10 12.64 -5.51
N VAL A 57 14.08 11.74 -5.39
CA VAL A 57 14.76 11.12 -6.54
C VAL A 57 14.58 9.61 -6.62
N ILE A 58 14.07 8.96 -5.57
CA ILE A 58 13.83 7.51 -5.54
C ILE A 58 12.38 7.19 -5.88
N THR A 59 12.16 6.01 -6.46
CA THR A 59 10.81 5.54 -6.75
C THR A 59 10.08 5.12 -5.47
N PHE A 60 8.75 5.17 -5.48
CA PHE A 60 7.95 4.68 -4.36
C PHE A 60 8.23 3.21 -4.01
N GLY A 61 8.54 2.36 -5.00
CA GLY A 61 8.97 0.99 -4.76
C GLY A 61 10.28 0.89 -3.97
N ASN A 62 11.25 1.78 -4.25
CA ASN A 62 12.48 1.87 -3.47
C ASN A 62 12.21 2.37 -2.04
N VAL A 63 11.28 3.31 -1.86
CA VAL A 63 10.83 3.76 -0.52
C VAL A 63 10.20 2.61 0.26
N SER A 64 9.28 1.87 -0.36
CA SER A 64 8.64 0.68 0.22
C SER A 64 9.68 -0.33 0.69
N HIS A 65 10.71 -0.58 -0.12
CA HIS A 65 11.79 -1.48 0.29
C HIS A 65 12.68 -0.87 1.38
N LEU A 66 12.99 0.43 1.31
CA LEU A 66 13.80 1.11 2.33
C LEU A 66 13.16 1.02 3.71
N PHE A 67 11.83 1.09 3.81
CA PHE A 67 11.09 0.84 5.04
C PHE A 67 11.44 -0.53 5.63
N THR A 68 11.49 -1.60 4.82
CA THR A 68 11.81 -2.95 5.29
C THR A 68 13.26 -3.12 5.79
N LEU A 69 14.15 -2.21 5.40
CA LEU A 69 15.56 -2.19 5.82
C LEU A 69 15.81 -1.37 7.08
N GLN A 70 14.85 -0.55 7.51
CA GLN A 70 14.98 0.24 8.72
C GLN A 70 15.03 -0.66 9.97
N LYS A 71 15.60 -0.12 11.05
CA LYS A 71 15.51 -0.76 12.38
C LYS A 71 14.05 -0.79 12.83
N GLU A 72 13.69 -1.80 13.62
CA GLU A 72 12.33 -1.97 14.15
C GLU A 72 11.79 -0.69 14.80
N SER A 73 12.59 -0.02 15.64
CA SER A 73 12.19 1.23 16.30
C SER A 73 11.78 2.32 15.30
N VAL A 74 12.55 2.47 14.21
CA VAL A 74 12.27 3.44 13.15
C VAL A 74 11.04 3.03 12.34
N GLN A 75 10.85 1.73 12.09
CA GLN A 75 9.63 1.24 11.43
C GLN A 75 8.39 1.57 12.24
N LEU A 76 8.43 1.38 13.56
CA LEU A 76 7.32 1.70 14.45
C LEU A 76 7.06 3.21 14.53
N GLU A 77 8.10 4.04 14.56
CA GLU A 77 7.97 5.50 14.48
C GLU A 77 7.32 5.94 13.16
N ILE A 78 7.69 5.32 12.03
CA ILE A 78 7.07 5.58 10.73
C ILE A 78 5.58 5.19 10.76
N ILE A 79 5.25 4.00 11.26
CA ILE A 79 3.87 3.53 11.38
C ILE A 79 3.02 4.50 12.21
N GLU A 80 3.58 4.99 13.31
CA GLU A 80 2.96 6.01 14.15
C GLU A 80 2.73 7.32 13.39
N SER A 81 3.76 7.82 12.70
CA SER A 81 3.66 9.07 11.94
C SER A 81 2.66 9.02 10.80
N LEU A 82 2.41 7.83 10.25
CA LEU A 82 1.43 7.59 9.18
C LEU A 82 0.01 7.32 9.70
N GLY A 83 -0.20 7.32 11.02
CA GLY A 83 -1.51 7.00 11.61
C GLY A 83 -1.94 5.54 11.45
N LEU A 84 -1.03 4.64 11.08
CA LEU A 84 -1.33 3.23 10.78
C LEU A 84 -1.32 2.33 12.02
N LYS A 85 -1.74 2.88 13.16
CA LYS A 85 -1.84 2.15 14.43
C LYS A 85 -3.19 1.44 14.53
N SER A 86 -3.18 0.11 14.38
CA SER A 86 -4.37 -0.71 14.54
C SER A 86 -4.99 -0.56 15.93
N GLN A 87 -6.32 -0.49 15.97
CA GLN A 87 -7.12 -0.51 17.19
C GLN A 87 -8.13 -1.68 17.12
N PRO A 88 -8.04 -2.69 18.00
CA PRO A 88 -7.12 -2.80 19.14
C PRO A 88 -5.65 -2.98 18.71
N SER A 89 -4.74 -2.66 19.64
CA SER A 89 -3.30 -2.83 19.43
C SER A 89 -2.96 -4.28 19.12
N ILE A 90 -2.04 -4.46 18.16
CA ILE A 90 -1.57 -5.77 17.70
C ILE A 90 -0.07 -5.92 17.99
N GLN A 91 0.45 -7.13 17.81
CA GLN A 91 1.89 -7.39 17.93
C GLN A 91 2.70 -6.51 16.96
N LYS A 92 3.84 -6.01 17.44
CA LYS A 92 4.73 -5.10 16.69
C LYS A 92 5.13 -5.69 15.33
N ASP A 93 5.57 -6.94 15.32
CA ASP A 93 5.97 -7.65 14.10
C ASP A 93 4.83 -7.69 13.07
N LEU A 94 3.61 -7.95 13.53
CA LEU A 94 2.44 -7.99 12.67
C LEU A 94 2.11 -6.61 12.09
N SER A 95 2.26 -5.56 12.90
CA SER A 95 2.08 -4.18 12.45
C SER A 95 3.10 -3.79 11.37
N ILE A 96 4.37 -4.16 11.57
CA ILE A 96 5.45 -3.91 10.61
C ILE A 96 5.21 -4.68 9.32
N ILE A 97 4.87 -5.97 9.42
CA ILE A 97 4.59 -6.82 8.26
C ILE A 97 3.43 -6.27 7.44
N ASN A 98 2.31 -5.91 8.08
CA ASN A 98 1.13 -5.39 7.37
C ASN A 98 1.37 -3.99 6.79
N THR A 99 2.11 -3.12 7.49
CA THR A 99 2.54 -1.84 6.90
C THR A 99 3.43 -2.05 5.68
N SER A 100 4.37 -3.00 5.73
CA SER A 100 5.19 -3.35 4.56
C SER A 100 4.34 -3.85 3.39
N ARG A 101 3.31 -4.65 3.67
CA ARG A 101 2.36 -5.16 2.66
C ARG A 101 1.53 -4.02 2.05
N ILE A 102 1.09 -3.05 2.86
CA ILE A 102 0.41 -1.83 2.39
C ILE A 102 1.29 -1.07 1.40
N LEU A 103 2.54 -0.77 1.77
CA LEU A 103 3.47 -0.07 0.89
C LEU A 103 3.74 -0.86 -0.40
N GLN A 104 3.81 -2.18 -0.31
CA GLN A 104 3.98 -3.04 -1.48
C GLN A 104 2.75 -2.99 -2.41
N ILE A 105 1.53 -3.06 -1.87
CA ILE A 105 0.29 -2.99 -2.64
C ILE A 105 0.18 -1.63 -3.35
N LEU A 106 0.44 -0.53 -2.63
CA LEU A 106 0.47 0.80 -3.22
C LEU A 106 1.50 0.90 -4.36
N SER A 107 2.68 0.31 -4.19
CA SER A 107 3.70 0.27 -5.25
C SER A 107 3.25 -0.52 -6.48
N ILE A 108 2.53 -1.63 -6.29
CA ILE A 108 2.00 -2.44 -7.40
C ILE A 108 1.00 -1.62 -8.20
N TYR A 109 0.00 -1.04 -7.54
CA TYR A 109 -1.04 -0.27 -8.22
C TYR A 109 -0.49 1.00 -8.89
N ARG A 110 0.46 1.70 -8.26
CA ARG A 110 1.15 2.84 -8.88
C ARG A 110 1.86 2.43 -10.17
N ASN A 111 2.50 1.26 -10.20
CA ASN A 111 3.19 0.78 -11.40
C ASN A 111 2.20 0.39 -12.51
N ILE A 112 1.09 -0.26 -12.17
CA ILE A 112 0.01 -0.60 -13.11
C ILE A 112 -0.54 0.66 -13.77
N CYS A 113 -0.82 1.72 -13.00
CA CYS A 113 -1.26 3.00 -13.55
C CYS A 113 -0.25 3.61 -14.53
N ALA A 114 1.06 3.48 -14.25
CA ALA A 114 2.10 4.02 -15.11
C ALA A 114 2.31 3.23 -16.41
N HIS A 115 1.88 1.96 -16.45
CA HIS A 115 2.05 1.07 -17.58
C HIS A 115 0.75 0.84 -18.38
N ASN A 116 -0.32 1.61 -18.11
CA ASN A 116 -1.64 1.46 -18.75
C ASN A 116 -2.20 0.02 -18.72
N GLU A 117 -1.90 -0.72 -17.66
CA GLU A 117 -2.43 -2.07 -17.47
C GLU A 117 -3.89 -2.06 -16.95
N ARG A 118 -4.56 -3.22 -16.98
CA ARG A 118 -5.98 -3.34 -16.56
C ARG A 118 -6.15 -3.22 -15.05
N PHE A 119 -6.21 -1.97 -14.58
CA PHE A 119 -6.26 -1.57 -13.17
C PHE A 119 -7.39 -2.26 -12.38
N TYR A 120 -8.63 -2.20 -12.87
CA TYR A 120 -9.83 -2.62 -12.11
C TYR A 120 -10.00 -4.15 -11.95
N LEU A 121 -9.39 -4.97 -12.82
CA LEU A 121 -9.41 -6.45 -12.69
C LEU A 121 -8.13 -7.03 -12.09
N THR A 122 -7.20 -6.16 -11.69
CA THR A 122 -5.93 -6.61 -11.10
C THR A 122 -6.20 -7.39 -9.82
N LYS A 123 -5.58 -8.57 -9.70
CA LYS A 123 -5.57 -9.36 -8.47
C LYS A 123 -4.21 -9.30 -7.77
N ILE A 124 -4.16 -8.65 -6.62
CA ILE A 124 -2.98 -8.64 -5.76
C ILE A 124 -2.83 -9.98 -5.03
N LYS A 125 -1.59 -10.46 -4.93
CA LYS A 125 -1.25 -11.69 -4.18
C LYS A 125 -0.69 -11.41 -2.78
N VAL A 126 -0.41 -10.14 -2.48
CA VAL A 126 0.12 -9.70 -1.19
C VAL A 126 -1.01 -9.79 -0.16
N PRO A 127 -0.90 -10.66 0.87
CA PRO A 127 -1.97 -10.81 1.85
C PRO A 127 -1.93 -9.66 2.86
N LEU A 128 -3.10 -9.10 3.20
CA LEU A 128 -3.28 -8.20 4.34
C LEU A 128 -4.07 -8.96 5.42
N ASP A 129 -3.60 -8.91 6.66
CA ASP A 129 -4.22 -9.68 7.75
C ASP A 129 -5.53 -9.06 8.19
N ASP A 130 -6.55 -9.89 8.38
CA ASP A 130 -7.92 -9.47 8.73
C ASP A 130 -7.98 -8.64 10.03
N ILE A 131 -7.04 -8.84 10.97
CA ILE A 131 -7.02 -8.09 12.23
C ILE A 131 -6.39 -6.69 12.09
N TYR A 132 -5.59 -6.46 11.06
CA TYR A 132 -4.90 -5.20 10.87
C TYR A 132 -5.88 -4.12 10.41
N MET A 133 -5.98 -3.02 11.16
CA MET A 133 -6.93 -1.92 10.88
C MET A 133 -8.38 -2.40 10.71
N ASN A 134 -8.75 -3.50 11.39
CA ASN A 134 -10.05 -4.16 11.27
C ASN A 134 -10.45 -4.56 9.83
N PHE A 135 -9.48 -4.77 8.93
CA PHE A 135 -9.75 -5.07 7.52
C PHE A 135 -10.72 -6.25 7.32
N GLY A 136 -10.65 -7.26 8.17
CA GLY A 136 -11.54 -8.42 8.13
C GLY A 136 -13.02 -8.08 8.30
N LYS A 137 -13.33 -7.11 9.17
CA LYS A 137 -14.70 -6.61 9.38
C LYS A 137 -15.19 -5.77 8.21
N LYS A 138 -14.26 -5.20 7.45
CA LYS A 138 -14.51 -4.42 6.22
C LYS A 138 -14.72 -5.31 5.00
N LEU A 139 -14.53 -6.62 5.11
CA LEU A 139 -14.70 -7.55 4.00
C LEU A 139 -16.10 -8.20 4.03
N PRO A 140 -16.65 -8.60 2.88
CA PRO A 140 -17.95 -9.24 2.85
C PRO A 140 -17.93 -10.59 3.59
N ASN A 141 -19.10 -10.95 4.13
CA ASN A 141 -19.29 -12.16 4.92
C ASN A 141 -18.34 -12.20 6.14
N ASP A 142 -18.30 -11.12 6.92
CA ASP A 142 -17.54 -11.09 8.17
C ASP A 142 -17.85 -12.32 9.03
N VAL A 143 -16.80 -12.87 9.61
CA VAL A 143 -16.86 -14.09 10.40
C VAL A 143 -16.51 -13.71 11.82
N ASP A 144 -17.53 -13.57 12.64
CA ASP A 144 -17.31 -13.56 14.08
C ASP A 144 -16.78 -14.94 14.50
N VAL A 145 -15.53 -14.94 14.95
CA VAL A 145 -14.80 -16.14 15.38
C VAL A 145 -15.52 -16.81 16.56
N THR A 146 -16.26 -16.04 17.36
CA THR A 146 -17.02 -16.54 18.52
C THR A 146 -18.22 -17.39 18.09
N LEU A 147 -18.82 -17.10 16.93
CA LEU A 147 -20.05 -17.75 16.46
C LEU A 147 -19.80 -19.10 15.76
N ARG A 148 -18.54 -19.55 15.62
CA ARG A 148 -18.13 -20.79 14.92
C ARG A 148 -18.72 -20.96 13.51
N ARG A 149 -19.23 -19.89 12.90
CA ARG A 149 -19.91 -19.91 11.61
C ARG A 149 -18.89 -20.15 10.50
N ARG A 150 -19.03 -21.28 9.79
CA ARG A 150 -18.17 -21.59 8.64
C ARG A 150 -18.73 -20.96 7.38
N LEU A 151 -17.90 -20.23 6.65
CA LEU A 151 -18.25 -19.74 5.32
C LEU A 151 -18.38 -20.90 4.33
N ASN A 152 -19.41 -20.86 3.50
CA ASN A 152 -19.52 -21.76 2.36
C ASN A 152 -18.51 -21.37 1.26
N SER A 153 -18.34 -22.23 0.25
CA SER A 153 -17.36 -22.02 -0.83
C SER A 153 -17.58 -20.72 -1.61
N SER A 154 -18.84 -20.34 -1.85
CA SER A 154 -19.19 -19.09 -2.53
C SER A 154 -18.80 -17.86 -1.71
N GLN A 155 -19.12 -17.87 -0.41
CA GLN A 155 -18.77 -16.79 0.52
C GLN A 155 -17.24 -16.63 0.65
N LYS A 156 -16.51 -17.75 0.75
CA LYS A 156 -15.04 -17.74 0.75
C LYS A 156 -14.47 -17.13 -0.52
N LYS A 157 -14.99 -17.52 -1.69
CA LYS A 157 -14.56 -16.98 -2.99
C LYS A 157 -14.85 -15.48 -3.11
N LYS A 158 -16.04 -15.03 -2.67
CA LYS A 158 -16.41 -13.61 -2.64
C LYS A 158 -15.45 -12.80 -1.76
N ARG A 159 -15.22 -13.25 -0.53
CA ARG A 159 -14.28 -12.61 0.41
C ARG A 159 -12.86 -12.56 -0.14
N LEU A 160 -12.39 -13.63 -0.77
CA LEU A 160 -11.07 -13.68 -1.42
C LEU A 160 -10.96 -12.71 -2.59
N ASN A 161 -11.99 -12.63 -3.44
CA ASN A 161 -12.02 -11.69 -4.56
C ASN A 161 -11.94 -10.24 -4.09
N SER A 162 -12.67 -9.86 -3.03
CA SER A 162 -12.59 -8.52 -2.45
C SER A 162 -11.22 -8.24 -1.84
N ARG A 163 -10.62 -9.23 -1.16
CA ARG A 163 -9.27 -9.11 -0.57
C ARG A 163 -8.18 -8.91 -1.61
N GLN A 164 -8.31 -9.53 -2.78
CA GLN A 164 -7.31 -9.48 -3.83
C GLN A 164 -7.61 -8.43 -4.90
N GLY A 165 -8.82 -7.89 -4.94
CA GLY A 165 -9.24 -6.92 -5.94
C GLY A 165 -8.91 -5.48 -5.54
N ILE A 166 -9.40 -4.56 -6.38
CA ILE A 166 -9.28 -3.11 -6.18
C ILE A 166 -9.88 -2.64 -4.85
N TYR A 167 -10.81 -3.37 -4.25
CA TYR A 167 -11.35 -3.06 -2.92
C TYR A 167 -10.25 -2.95 -1.85
N ALA A 168 -9.24 -3.83 -1.88
CA ALA A 168 -8.11 -3.75 -0.96
C ALA A 168 -7.31 -2.46 -1.13
N LEU A 169 -7.16 -1.96 -2.37
CA LEU A 169 -6.53 -0.66 -2.62
C LEU A 169 -7.38 0.48 -2.06
N ILE A 170 -8.69 0.47 -2.31
CA ILE A 170 -9.62 1.52 -1.82
C ILE A 170 -9.57 1.56 -0.27
N PHE A 171 -9.60 0.39 0.38
CA PHE A 171 -9.41 0.29 1.82
C PHE A 171 -8.06 0.90 2.26
N ILE A 172 -6.95 0.54 1.60
CA ILE A 172 -5.63 1.07 1.96
C ILE A 172 -5.55 2.59 1.82
N ILE A 173 -6.09 3.14 0.74
CA ILE A 173 -6.13 4.60 0.52
C ILE A 173 -6.97 5.27 1.62
N SER A 174 -8.10 4.65 2.00
CA SER A 174 -8.95 5.19 3.07
C SER A 174 -8.27 5.33 4.42
N LEU A 175 -7.20 4.56 4.70
CA LEU A 175 -6.45 4.65 5.96
C LEU A 175 -5.71 5.98 6.13
N PHE A 176 -5.47 6.71 5.04
CA PHE A 176 -4.75 7.98 5.03
C PHE A 176 -5.68 9.20 4.94
N MET A 177 -6.99 8.98 4.99
CA MET A 177 -8.02 10.01 4.80
C MET A 177 -8.76 10.28 6.09
N ASP A 178 -9.15 11.54 6.30
CA ASP A 178 -10.16 11.86 7.31
C ASP A 178 -11.58 11.48 6.84
N SER A 179 -12.57 11.56 7.74
CA SER A 179 -13.95 11.18 7.43
C SER A 179 -14.57 12.02 6.31
N LYS A 180 -14.16 13.27 6.12
CA LYS A 180 -14.68 14.16 5.07
C LYS A 180 -14.07 13.79 3.73
N GLU A 181 -12.75 13.63 3.68
CA GLU A 181 -12.00 13.19 2.51
C GLU A 181 -12.49 11.82 2.03
N LEU A 182 -12.68 10.88 2.96
CA LEU A 182 -13.18 9.54 2.66
C LEU A 182 -14.58 9.58 2.02
N ASN A 183 -15.46 10.43 2.52
CA ASN A 183 -16.80 10.57 1.95
C ASN A 183 -16.79 11.16 0.54
N ILE A 184 -15.89 12.11 0.28
CA ILE A 184 -15.69 12.67 -1.06
C ILE A 184 -15.14 11.59 -1.98
N PHE A 185 -14.08 10.88 -1.56
CA PHE A 185 -13.46 9.81 -2.33
C PHE A 185 -14.45 8.69 -2.70
N ILE A 186 -15.25 8.23 -1.74
CA ILE A 186 -16.32 7.26 -1.99
C ILE A 186 -17.34 7.80 -3.01
N LYS A 187 -17.76 9.07 -2.87
CA LYS A 187 -18.72 9.69 -3.80
C LYS A 187 -18.16 9.77 -5.21
N GLU A 188 -16.88 10.10 -5.37
CA GLU A 188 -16.21 10.15 -6.68
C GLU A 188 -16.22 8.77 -7.34
N ILE A 189 -15.86 7.71 -6.61
CA ILE A 189 -15.91 6.34 -7.15
C ILE A 189 -17.34 5.97 -7.56
N LYS A 190 -18.36 6.30 -6.73
CA LYS A 190 -19.77 6.05 -7.08
C LYS A 190 -20.16 6.73 -8.39
N ASN A 191 -19.81 8.01 -8.54
CA ASN A 191 -20.10 8.75 -9.76
C ASN A 191 -19.47 8.08 -10.99
N GLU A 192 -18.26 7.52 -10.87
CA GLU A 192 -17.63 6.77 -11.97
C GLU A 192 -18.36 5.46 -12.29
N PHE A 193 -18.87 4.74 -11.27
CA PHE A 193 -19.72 3.56 -11.49
C PHE A 193 -21.07 3.94 -12.12
N ASP A 194 -21.67 5.05 -11.73
CA ASP A 194 -22.93 5.55 -12.29
C ASP A 194 -22.77 5.95 -13.76
N LYS A 195 -21.70 6.69 -14.10
CA LYS A 195 -21.34 7.00 -15.48
C LYS A 195 -21.13 5.73 -16.30
N LEU A 196 -20.33 4.79 -15.79
CA LEU A 196 -20.08 3.52 -16.46
C LEU A 196 -21.40 2.76 -16.70
N SER A 197 -22.29 2.71 -15.70
CA SER A 197 -23.58 2.03 -15.83
C SER A 197 -24.47 2.63 -16.90
N GLN A 198 -24.37 3.94 -17.17
CA GLN A 198 -25.13 4.61 -18.24
C GLN A 198 -24.57 4.30 -19.63
N GLU A 199 -23.28 4.00 -19.75
CA GLU A 199 -22.62 3.69 -21.03
C GLU A 199 -22.70 2.20 -21.41
N LEU A 200 -22.99 1.32 -20.44
CA LEU A 200 -23.07 -0.12 -20.67
C LEU A 200 -24.39 -0.54 -21.33
N ASN A 201 -24.31 -1.08 -22.54
CA ASN A 201 -25.47 -1.61 -23.27
C ASN A 201 -25.57 -3.15 -23.29
N THR A 202 -24.44 -3.85 -23.09
CA THR A 202 -24.34 -5.31 -23.34
C THR A 202 -24.17 -6.16 -22.08
N ILE A 203 -23.62 -5.59 -21.01
CA ILE A 203 -23.40 -6.28 -19.74
C ILE A 203 -23.93 -5.43 -18.59
N PRO A 204 -24.66 -6.02 -17.62
CA PRO A 204 -25.09 -5.27 -16.46
C PRO A 204 -23.87 -4.90 -15.59
N ILE A 205 -23.92 -3.74 -14.94
CA ILE A 205 -22.83 -3.26 -14.07
C ILE A 205 -22.48 -4.25 -12.95
N SER A 206 -23.45 -5.04 -12.48
CA SER A 206 -23.27 -6.07 -11.46
C SER A 206 -22.27 -7.16 -11.85
N GLU A 207 -22.12 -7.45 -13.15
CA GLU A 207 -21.12 -8.38 -13.66
C GLU A 207 -19.70 -7.80 -13.59
N ILE A 208 -19.57 -6.49 -13.81
CA ILE A 208 -18.31 -5.76 -13.64
C ILE A 208 -17.94 -5.70 -12.16
N GLU A 209 -18.87 -5.32 -11.29
CA GLU A 209 -18.66 -5.31 -9.83
C GLU A 209 -18.21 -6.68 -9.31
N ARG A 210 -18.84 -7.76 -9.80
CA ARG A 210 -18.46 -9.13 -9.46
C ARG A 210 -17.04 -9.47 -9.91
N SER A 211 -16.64 -9.01 -11.09
CA SER A 211 -15.30 -9.21 -11.65
C SER A 211 -14.24 -8.42 -10.89
N MET A 212 -14.56 -7.20 -10.44
CA MET A 212 -13.73 -6.35 -9.59
C MET A 212 -13.65 -6.85 -8.13
N GLY A 213 -14.55 -7.77 -7.74
CA GLY A 213 -14.66 -8.27 -6.37
C GLY A 213 -15.38 -7.29 -5.43
N MET A 214 -16.20 -6.40 -5.97
CA MET A 214 -16.91 -5.32 -5.28
C MET A 214 -18.43 -5.51 -5.24
N ASN A 215 -18.93 -6.71 -5.55
CA ASN A 215 -20.37 -7.01 -5.55
C ASN A 215 -20.95 -7.19 -4.13
N PHE A 216 -20.76 -6.21 -3.25
CA PHE A 216 -21.28 -6.11 -1.89
C PHE A 216 -21.36 -4.63 -1.50
N ASP A 217 -21.95 -4.30 -0.34
CA ASP A 217 -22.05 -2.91 0.12
C ASP A 217 -20.71 -2.39 0.68
N TRP A 218 -19.74 -2.28 -0.21
CA TRP A 218 -18.38 -1.90 0.12
C TRP A 218 -18.26 -0.44 0.57
N TYR A 219 -19.20 0.42 0.14
CA TYR A 219 -19.28 1.82 0.50
C TYR A 219 -19.51 1.99 2.01
N GLU A 220 -20.53 1.32 2.55
CA GLU A 220 -20.84 1.36 3.98
C GLU A 220 -19.81 0.61 4.81
N MET A 221 -19.27 -0.49 4.28
CA MET A 221 -18.18 -1.20 4.94
C MET A 221 -16.98 -0.30 5.17
N ILE A 222 -16.51 0.46 4.18
CA ILE A 222 -15.35 1.34 4.38
C ILE A 222 -15.62 2.45 5.40
N ARG A 223 -16.83 3.02 5.44
CA ARG A 223 -17.22 4.11 6.34
C ARG A 223 -17.32 3.73 7.82
N SER A 224 -17.65 2.47 8.12
CA SER A 224 -17.90 1.98 9.49
C SER A 224 -16.68 1.99 10.42
#